data_AF-A0A9X9PR62-F1
#
_entry.id   AF-A0A9X9PR62-F1
#
_cell.length_a   1.000
_cell.length_b   1.000
_cell.length_c   1.000
_cell.angle_alpha   90.00
_cell.angle_beta   90.00
_cell.angle_gamma   90.00
#
_symmetry.space_group_name_H-M   'P 1'
#
loop_
_entity.id
_entity.type
_entity.pdbx_description
1 polymer ?
#
loop_
_entity_poly.entity_id
_entity_poly.type
_entity_poly.pdbx_seq_one_letter_code
_entity_poly.pdbx_strand_id
1 'polypeptide(L)'
;MDESITEAAQREAWEEAGIICTVDYDLGQIKDNRPPKHMATVPTKAMYQFYEVTVTREESVWPEGHKRARKWASYAEAKIDLTHRPELVEALERSTIRK
;
A
#
# COMPACT_ATOMS: atom_id res chain seq x y z
N MET A 1 1.12 -24.76 -2.52
CA MET A 1 1.58 -23.68 -3.41
C MET A 1 1.58 -22.45 -2.54
N ASP A 2 2.76 -21.88 -2.28
CA ASP A 2 2.87 -20.61 -1.58
C ASP A 2 2.46 -19.51 -2.57
N GLU A 3 1.54 -18.64 -2.18
CA GLU A 3 1.26 -17.42 -2.94
C GLU A 3 2.53 -16.55 -2.97
N SER A 4 2.93 -16.05 -4.14
CA SER A 4 4.03 -15.10 -4.21
C SER A 4 3.64 -13.79 -3.51
N ILE A 5 4.60 -13.06 -2.94
CA ILE A 5 4.33 -11.78 -2.25
C ILE A 5 3.60 -10.79 -3.20
N THR A 6 3.90 -10.85 -4.50
CA THR A 6 3.22 -10.07 -5.53
C THR A 6 1.76 -10.49 -5.73
N GLU A 7 1.45 -11.79 -5.69
CA GLU A 7 0.08 -12.29 -5.78
C GLU A 7 -0.73 -11.87 -4.55
N ALA A 8 -0.11 -11.94 -3.37
CA ALA A 8 -0.69 -11.42 -2.14
C ALA A 8 -0.98 -9.91 -2.25
N ALA A 9 -0.03 -9.11 -2.74
CA ALA A 9 -0.21 -7.66 -2.92
C ALA A 9 -1.34 -7.32 -3.90
N GLN A 10 -1.49 -8.08 -5.00
CA GLN A 10 -2.58 -7.90 -5.95
C GLN A 10 -3.94 -8.24 -5.33
N ARG A 11 -4.00 -9.34 -4.57
CA ARG A 11 -5.22 -9.73 -3.84
C ARG A 11 -5.61 -8.67 -2.82
N GLU A 12 -4.67 -8.18 -2.00
CA GLU A 12 -4.94 -7.12 -1.04
C GLU A 12 -5.41 -5.83 -1.73
N ALA A 13 -4.80 -5.43 -2.85
CA ALA A 13 -5.24 -4.26 -3.61
C ALA A 13 -6.69 -4.39 -4.10
N TRP A 14 -7.10 -5.59 -4.53
CA TRP A 14 -8.49 -5.87 -4.89
C TRP A 14 -9.42 -5.89 -3.67
N GLU A 15 -9.03 -6.51 -2.57
CA GLU A 15 -9.86 -6.59 -1.36
C GLU A 15 -10.07 -5.22 -0.71
N GLU A 16 -9.03 -4.39 -0.63
CA GLU A 16 -9.03 -3.11 0.06
C GLU A 16 -9.57 -1.96 -0.80
N ALA A 17 -9.24 -1.96 -2.09
CA ALA A 17 -9.52 -0.85 -3.01
C ALA A 17 -10.26 -1.25 -4.28
N GLY A 18 -10.51 -2.55 -4.51
CA GLY A 18 -11.20 -3.02 -5.71
C GLY A 18 -10.41 -2.77 -6.99
N ILE A 19 -9.08 -2.72 -6.92
CA ILE A 19 -8.24 -2.47 -8.08
C ILE A 19 -7.53 -3.75 -8.51
N ILE A 20 -7.56 -4.02 -9.81
CA ILE A 20 -6.71 -5.01 -10.46
C ILE A 20 -5.50 -4.24 -11.00
N CYS A 21 -4.31 -4.66 -10.62
CA CYS A 21 -3.08 -3.98 -10.98
C CYS A 21 -1.98 -4.98 -11.37
N THR A 22 -1.00 -4.49 -12.11
CA THR A 22 0.20 -5.24 -12.50
C THR A 22 1.40 -4.59 -11.83
N VAL A 23 2.22 -5.41 -11.14
CA VAL A 23 3.46 -4.94 -10.51
C VAL A 23 4.46 -4.56 -11.58
N ASP A 24 4.92 -3.32 -11.53
CA ASP A 24 5.88 -2.73 -12.46
C ASP A 24 7.28 -2.66 -11.84
N TYR A 25 7.35 -2.18 -10.58
CA TYR A 25 8.61 -2.11 -9.83
C TYR A 25 8.45 -2.62 -8.39
N ASP A 26 9.52 -3.25 -7.90
CA ASP A 26 9.71 -3.51 -6.48
C ASP A 26 10.39 -2.31 -5.82
N LEU A 27 9.71 -1.67 -4.87
CA LEU A 27 10.25 -0.56 -4.07
C LEU A 27 11.02 -1.04 -2.84
N GLY A 28 10.99 -2.36 -2.61
CA GLY A 28 11.66 -3.06 -1.54
C GLY A 28 10.89 -3.04 -0.22
N GLN A 29 11.57 -3.47 0.84
CA GLN A 29 11.02 -3.54 2.18
C GLN A 29 11.27 -2.26 2.96
N ILE A 30 10.22 -1.73 3.55
CA ILE A 30 10.26 -0.59 4.46
C ILE A 30 9.74 -1.04 5.82
N LYS A 31 10.48 -0.70 6.88
CA LYS A 31 10.14 -1.09 8.24
C LYS A 31 9.10 -0.13 8.80
N ASP A 32 8.05 -0.68 9.40
CA ASP A 32 7.14 0.09 10.25
C ASP A 32 7.90 0.62 11.46
N ASN A 33 8.08 1.94 11.52
CA ASN A 33 8.71 2.62 12.64
C ASN A 33 7.68 3.31 13.55
N ARG A 34 6.39 2.97 13.44
CA ARG A 34 5.36 3.60 14.25
C ARG A 34 5.52 3.16 15.71
N PRO A 35 5.39 4.08 16.66
CA PRO A 35 5.37 3.70 18.07
C PRO A 35 4.16 2.78 18.29
N PRO A 36 4.32 1.65 19.00
CA PRO A 36 3.25 0.69 19.22
C PRO A 36 2.08 1.41 19.91
N LYS A 37 0.96 1.57 19.20
CA LYS A 37 -0.15 2.42 19.66
C LYS A 37 -0.97 1.79 20.79
N HIS A 38 -0.73 0.53 21.12
CA HIS A 38 -1.28 -0.13 22.30
C HIS A 38 -0.27 -1.14 22.83
N MET A 39 -0.31 -1.36 24.14
CA MET A 39 0.48 -2.30 24.92
C MET A 39 0.29 -3.76 24.46
N ALA A 40 0.69 -4.09 23.24
CA ALA A 40 0.93 -5.46 22.82
C ALA A 40 2.38 -5.79 23.22
N THR A 41 2.53 -6.84 24.00
CA THR A 41 3.75 -7.27 24.72
C THR A 41 4.94 -7.62 23.81
N VAL A 42 4.83 -7.42 22.50
CA VAL A 42 5.93 -7.54 21.54
C VAL A 42 5.66 -6.53 20.42
N PRO A 43 6.52 -5.50 20.20
CA PRO A 43 6.46 -4.71 18.99
C PRO A 43 6.94 -5.61 17.85
N THR A 44 6.03 -6.33 17.21
CA THR A 44 6.32 -6.95 15.92
C THR A 44 6.60 -5.81 14.95
N LYS A 45 7.87 -5.49 14.75
CA LYS A 45 8.33 -4.56 13.72
C LYS A 45 7.86 -5.14 12.39
N ALA A 46 6.68 -4.70 11.94
CA ALA A 46 6.14 -5.13 10.67
C ALA A 46 7.07 -4.62 9.56
N MET A 47 7.44 -5.50 8.65
CA MET A 47 8.11 -5.12 7.41
C MET A 47 7.04 -5.08 6.34
N TYR A 48 6.85 -3.93 5.72
CA TYR A 48 5.98 -3.82 4.56
C TYR A 48 6.83 -3.94 3.31
N GLN A 49 6.36 -4.77 2.40
CA GLN A 49 6.88 -4.83 1.04
C GLN A 49 6.07 -3.86 0.18
N PHE A 50 6.75 -2.93 -0.48
CA PHE A 50 6.10 -1.97 -1.36
C PHE A 50 6.36 -2.31 -2.81
N TYR A 51 5.29 -2.23 -3.60
CA TYR A 51 5.33 -2.44 -5.04
C TYR A 51 4.69 -1.24 -5.73
N GLU A 52 5.35 -0.75 -6.77
CA GLU A 52 4.74 0.15 -7.72
C GLU A 52 3.92 -0.68 -8.70
N VAL A 53 2.65 -0.32 -8.86
CA VAL A 53 1.72 -1.08 -9.67
C VAL A 53 1.00 -0.15 -10.65
N THR A 54 0.78 -0.64 -11.86
CA THR A 54 -0.10 0.01 -12.84
C THR A 54 -1.50 -0.58 -12.70
N VAL A 55 -2.49 0.27 -12.39
CA VAL A 55 -3.89 -0.16 -12.32
C VAL A 55 -4.40 -0.43 -13.74
N THR A 56 -4.85 -1.66 -13.97
CA THR A 56 -5.38 -2.09 -15.26
C THR A 56 -6.91 -2.04 -15.27
N ARG A 57 -7.54 -2.25 -14.12
CA ARG A 57 -9.00 -2.21 -13.99
C ARG A 57 -9.43 -1.83 -12.57
N GLU A 58 -10.52 -1.09 -12.50
CA GLU A 58 -11.18 -0.73 -11.24
C GLU A 58 -12.56 -1.39 -11.18
N GLU A 59 -12.80 -2.17 -10.14
CA GLU A 59 -14.11 -2.73 -9.85
C GLU A 59 -14.94 -1.69 -9.08
N SER A 60 -16.23 -1.59 -9.39
CA SER A 60 -17.16 -0.70 -8.66
C SER A 60 -17.60 -1.27 -7.32
N VAL A 61 -17.47 -2.58 -7.13
CA VAL A 61 -17.81 -3.30 -5.91
C VAL A 61 -16.60 -4.12 -5.49
N TRP A 62 -16.20 -3.97 -4.24
CA TRP A 62 -15.07 -4.72 -3.68
C TRP A 62 -15.30 -5.09 -2.22
N PRO A 63 -14.64 -6.14 -1.70
CA PRO A 63 -14.93 -6.74 -0.40
C PRO A 63 -14.90 -5.74 0.76
N GLU A 64 -13.90 -4.86 0.80
CA GLU A 64 -13.77 -3.86 1.86
C GLU A 64 -14.31 -2.47 1.48
N GLY A 65 -15.06 -2.32 0.38
CA GLY A 65 -15.55 -1.00 -0.06
C GLY A 65 -16.49 -0.32 0.92
N HIS A 66 -17.09 -1.09 1.83
CA HIS A 66 -17.87 -0.54 2.94
C HIS A 66 -17.03 -0.10 4.15
N LYS A 67 -15.76 -0.54 4.24
CA LYS A 67 -14.81 -0.25 5.33
C LYS A 67 -13.76 0.77 4.93
N ARG A 68 -13.41 0.81 3.64
CA ARG A 68 -12.32 1.61 3.09
C ARG A 68 -12.81 2.42 1.90
N ALA A 69 -12.41 3.69 1.90
CA ALA A 69 -12.61 4.58 0.78
C ALA A 69 -11.34 4.61 -0.08
N ARG A 70 -11.50 4.64 -1.40
CA ARG A 70 -10.42 4.90 -2.35
C ARG A 70 -10.56 6.28 -2.95
N LYS A 71 -9.43 6.94 -3.18
CA LYS A 71 -9.36 8.19 -3.95
C LYS A 71 -8.12 8.16 -4.83
N TRP A 72 -8.27 8.64 -6.05
CA TRP A 72 -7.13 8.98 -6.88
C TRP A 72 -6.53 10.30 -6.37
N ALA A 73 -5.22 10.32 -6.16
CA ALA A 73 -4.49 11.47 -5.67
C ALA A 73 -3.26 11.67 -6.54
N SER A 74 -2.92 12.93 -6.82
CA SER A 74 -1.61 13.27 -7.39
C SER A 74 -0.49 12.98 -6.39
N TYR A 75 0.76 12.94 -6.85
CA TYR A 75 1.92 12.75 -5.98
C TYR A 75 1.94 13.75 -4.81
N ALA A 76 1.64 15.02 -5.08
CA ALA A 76 1.62 16.07 -4.06
C ALA A 76 0.53 15.84 -3.01
N GLU A 77 -0.69 15.48 -3.44
CA GLU A 77 -1.81 15.18 -2.54
C GLU A 77 -1.54 13.92 -1.73
N ALA A 78 -1.06 12.85 -2.37
CA ALA A 78 -0.68 11.62 -1.70
C ALA A 78 0.40 11.87 -0.65
N LYS A 79 1.43 12.67 -0.95
CA LYS A 79 2.47 13.02 0.02
C LYS A 79 1.91 13.72 1.26
N ILE A 80 0.96 14.65 1.08
CA ILE A 80 0.30 15.37 2.17
C ILE A 80 -0.56 14.41 3.00
N ASP A 81 -1.43 13.64 2.35
CA ASP A 81 -2.30 12.67 3.03
C ASP A 81 -1.50 11.62 3.78
N LEU A 82 -0.40 11.13 3.20
CA LEU A 82 0.46 10.10 3.77
C LEU A 82 1.44 10.63 4.82
N THR A 83 1.48 11.94 5.10
CA THR A 83 2.44 12.54 6.06
C THR A 83 2.36 11.90 7.47
N HIS A 84 1.20 11.33 7.83
CA HIS A 84 1.01 10.61 9.10
C HIS A 84 1.60 9.17 9.11
N ARG A 85 2.07 8.67 7.97
CA ARG A 85 2.66 7.34 7.74
C ARG A 85 3.98 7.48 6.98
N PRO A 86 5.11 7.69 7.69
CA PRO A 86 6.41 7.91 7.06
C PRO A 86 6.85 6.77 6.15
N GLU A 87 6.42 5.53 6.43
CA GLU A 87 6.69 4.37 5.58
C GLU A 87 6.07 4.48 4.20
N LEU A 88 4.84 5.03 4.11
CA LEU A 88 4.15 5.23 2.84
C LEU A 88 4.72 6.43 2.06
N VAL A 89 5.17 7.46 2.77
CA VAL A 89 5.88 8.59 2.15
C VAL A 89 7.21 8.12 1.56
N GLU A 90 7.98 7.30 2.29
CA GLU A 90 9.22 6.74 1.77
C GLU A 90 8.98 5.88 0.53
N ALA A 91 7.95 5.02 0.53
CA ALA A 91 7.56 4.25 -0.65
C ALA A 91 7.20 5.17 -1.83
N LEU A 92 6.41 6.21 -1.58
CA LEU A 92 6.04 7.19 -2.59
C LEU A 92 7.26 7.93 -3.14
N GLU A 93 8.22 8.31 -2.30
CA GLU A 93 9.46 8.98 -2.72
C GLU A 93 10.41 8.08 -3.51
N ARG A 94 10.36 6.76 -3.28
CA ARG A 94 11.09 5.74 -4.05
C ARG A 94 10.42 5.39 -5.37
N SER A 95 9.11 5.61 -5.48
CA SER A 95 8.36 5.34 -6.71
C SER A 95 8.78 6.22 -7.87
N THR A 96 8.53 5.75 -9.09
CA THR A 96 8.79 6.50 -10.32
C THR A 96 7.66 7.48 -10.68
N ILE A 97 6.65 7.59 -9.81
CA ILE A 97 5.51 8.48 -9.98
C ILE A 97 6.00 9.93 -10.12
N ARG A 98 5.49 10.61 -11.16
CA ARG A 98 5.88 12.00 -11.46
C ARG A 98 5.46 12.96 -10.34
N LYS A 99 6.45 13.74 -9.88
CA LYS A 99 6.31 14.76 -8.83
C LYS A 99 5.69 16.04 -9.34
#